data_AF-A0A2V7HWZ3-F1
#
_entry.id   AF-A0A2V7HWZ3-F1
#
_cell.length_a   1.000
_cell.length_b   1.000
_cell.length_c   1.000
_cell.angle_alpha   90.00
_cell.angle_beta   90.00
_cell.angle_gamma   90.00
#
_symmetry.space_group_name_H-M   'P 1'
#
loop_
_entity.id
_entity.type
_entity.pdbx_description
1 polymer ?
#
loop_
_entity_poly.entity_id
_entity_poly.type
_entity_poly.pdbx_seq_one_letter_code
_entity_poly.pdbx_strand_id
1 'polypeptide(L)'
;PGPNEQELTASAAVGWRASPWFTPLLELVTVTRTRGAPDDELLHRTRVSLVPGFNARVLPRSTFRFGVELPLTRARAADYTLLGGFVKEF
;
A
#
# COMPACT_ATOMS: atom_id res chain seq x y z
N PRO A 1 10.93 9.00 28.13
CA PRO A 1 9.83 8.30 27.45
C PRO A 1 9.04 9.29 26.57
N GLY A 2 9.40 9.36 25.27
CA GLY A 2 8.67 10.17 24.29
C GLY A 2 7.32 9.54 23.93
N PRO A 3 6.38 10.29 23.34
CA PRO A 3 5.11 9.72 22.93
C PRO A 3 5.34 8.65 21.85
N ASN A 4 4.82 7.45 22.07
CA ASN A 4 4.83 6.39 21.06
C ASN A 4 4.09 6.89 19.82
N GLU A 5 4.74 6.78 18.65
CA GLU A 5 4.16 7.10 17.36
C GLU A 5 2.93 6.21 17.12
N GLN A 6 1.83 6.79 16.64
CA GLN A 6 0.61 6.06 16.33
C GLN A 6 0.14 6.41 14.91
N GLU A 7 -0.07 5.35 14.14
CA GLU A 7 -0.49 5.40 12.74
C GLU A 7 -1.76 4.57 12.57
N LEU A 8 -2.76 5.14 11.91
CA LEU A 8 -3.96 4.45 11.47
C LEU A 8 -3.89 4.25 9.96
N THR A 9 -3.83 2.99 9.54
CA THR A 9 -3.80 2.60 8.14
C THR A 9 -5.11 1.93 7.75
N ALA A 10 -5.74 2.44 6.70
CA ALA A 10 -6.91 1.83 6.08
C ALA A 10 -6.66 1.64 4.59
N SER A 11 -7.13 0.53 4.04
CA SER A 11 -6.92 0.17 2.64
C SER A 11 -8.20 -0.41 2.03
N ALA A 12 -8.47 -0.04 0.79
CA ALA A 12 -9.55 -0.61 -0.02
C ALA A 12 -9.00 -0.99 -1.40
N ALA A 13 -9.15 -2.26 -1.79
CA ALA A 13 -8.65 -2.77 -3.06
C ALA A 13 -9.81 -3.25 -3.94
N VAL A 14 -9.74 -2.94 -5.23
CA VAL A 14 -10.57 -3.52 -6.27
C VAL A 14 -9.69 -4.31 -7.23
N GLY A 15 -10.12 -5.51 -7.59
CA GLY A 15 -9.40 -6.38 -8.52
C GLY A 15 -10.33 -6.95 -9.57
N TRP A 16 -9.80 -7.13 -10.78
CA TRP A 16 -10.54 -7.72 -11.90
C TRP A 16 -9.83 -8.98 -12.34
N ARG A 17 -10.54 -10.09 -12.47
CA ARG A 17 -9.96 -11.35 -12.95
C ARG A 17 -9.84 -11.31 -14.47
N ALA A 18 -8.77 -10.71 -14.97
CA ALA A 18 -8.50 -10.63 -16.40
C ALA A 18 -8.24 -12.01 -17.03
N SER A 19 -7.69 -12.96 -16.25
CA SER A 19 -7.48 -14.34 -16.69
C SER A 19 -7.35 -15.30 -15.48
N PRO A 20 -7.25 -16.62 -15.69
CA PRO A 20 -7.07 -17.58 -14.59
C PRO A 20 -5.77 -17.40 -13.79
N TRP A 21 -4.75 -16.77 -14.37
CA TRP A 21 -3.42 -16.59 -13.76
C TRP A 21 -3.07 -15.13 -13.47
N PHE A 22 -3.91 -14.15 -13.84
CA PHE A 22 -3.58 -12.73 -13.73
C PHE A 22 -4.80 -11.91 -13.34
N THR A 23 -4.62 -11.14 -12.27
CA THR A 23 -5.63 -10.26 -11.67
C THR A 23 -5.02 -8.88 -11.49
N PRO A 24 -5.23 -7.92 -12.42
CA PRO A 24 -4.94 -6.53 -12.16
C PRO A 24 -5.75 -6.03 -10.97
N LEU A 25 -5.18 -5.10 -10.21
CA LEU A 25 -5.80 -4.48 -9.06
C LEU A 25 -5.44 -3.01 -8.94
N LEU A 26 -6.31 -2.28 -8.26
CA LEU A 26 -6.08 -0.91 -7.84
C LEU A 26 -6.46 -0.83 -6.36
N GLU A 27 -5.52 -0.36 -5.54
CA GLU A 27 -5.73 -0.20 -4.11
C GLU A 27 -5.60 1.27 -3.71
N LEU A 28 -6.54 1.74 -2.90
CA LEU A 28 -6.50 3.05 -2.26
C LEU A 28 -6.06 2.84 -0.82
N VAL A 29 -4.94 3.45 -0.44
CA VAL A 29 -4.38 3.38 0.91
C VAL A 29 -4.47 4.76 1.54
N THR A 30 -4.99 4.81 2.77
CA THR A 30 -5.02 6.02 3.59
C THR A 30 -4.26 5.78 4.88
N VAL A 31 -3.33 6.68 5.16
CA VAL A 31 -2.50 6.64 6.37
C VAL A 31 -2.71 7.94 7.12
N THR A 32 -3.25 7.86 8.33
CA THR A 32 -3.45 9.01 9.20
C THR A 32 -2.55 8.88 10.42
N ARG A 33 -1.64 9.83 10.62
CA ARG A 33 -0.78 9.85 11.81
C ARG A 33 -1.47 10.62 12.93
N THR A 34 -1.87 9.90 13.97
CA THR A 34 -2.64 10.46 15.09
C THR A 34 -1.72 10.97 16.21
N ARG A 35 -0.48 10.47 16.29
CA ARG A 35 0.53 10.89 17.27
C ARG A 35 1.95 10.74 16.71
N GLY A 36 2.79 11.75 16.89
CA GLY A 36 4.16 11.82 16.35
C GLY A 36 4.95 12.99 16.97
N ALA A 37 6.19 13.17 16.53
CA ALA A 37 7.03 14.28 16.98
C ALA A 37 6.48 15.65 16.49
N PRO A 38 6.75 16.76 17.19
CA PRO A 38 6.25 18.08 16.81
C PRO A 38 6.66 18.52 15.40
N ASP A 39 7.81 18.05 14.93
CA ASP A 39 8.38 18.36 13.60
C ASP A 39 7.92 17.39 12.50
N ASP A 40 6.99 16.46 12.81
CA ASP A 40 6.48 15.52 11.83
C ASP A 40 5.43 16.20 10.93
N GLU A 41 5.78 16.42 9.66
CA GLU A 41 4.90 17.02 8.65
C GLU A 41 3.59 16.24 8.43
N LEU A 42 3.51 14.99 8.89
CA LEU A 42 2.34 14.12 8.78
C LEU A 42 1.44 14.14 10.01
N LEU A 43 1.84 14.82 11.09
CA LEU A 43 1.06 14.90 12.32
C LEU A 43 -0.31 15.54 12.03
N HIS A 44 -1.40 14.82 12.33
CA HIS A 44 -2.78 15.21 12.01
C HIS A 44 -3.12 15.33 10.52
N ARG A 45 -2.26 14.81 9.63
CA ARG A 45 -2.57 14.75 8.19
C ARG A 45 -2.87 13.32 7.76
N THR A 46 -3.79 13.22 6.81
CA THR A 46 -4.07 11.97 6.11
C THR A 46 -3.29 11.96 4.80
N ARG A 47 -2.38 11.01 4.66
CA ARG A 47 -1.77 10.65 3.38
C ARG A 47 -2.71 9.73 2.63
N VAL A 48 -2.91 10.02 1.35
CA VAL A 48 -3.68 9.17 0.45
C VAL A 48 -2.77 8.72 -0.68
N SER A 49 -2.69 7.41 -0.90
CA SER A 49 -1.91 6.79 -1.96
C SER A 49 -2.79 5.88 -2.81
N LEU A 50 -2.51 5.83 -4.11
CA LEU A 50 -3.05 4.82 -5.02
C LEU A 50 -1.95 3.81 -5.34
N VAL A 51 -2.31 2.53 -5.36
CA VAL A 51 -1.43 1.41 -5.68
C VAL A 51 -2.02 0.66 -6.87
N PRO A 52 -1.76 1.08 -8.12
CA PRO A 52 -1.92 0.21 -9.27
C PRO A 52 -1.00 -1.00 -9.14
N GLY A 53 -1.54 -2.20 -9.37
CA GLY A 53 -0.78 -3.43 -9.25
C GLY A 53 -1.43 -4.62 -9.92
N PHE A 54 -0.88 -5.80 -9.64
CA PHE A 54 -1.43 -7.07 -10.10
C PHE A 54 -1.01 -8.24 -9.21
N ASN A 55 -1.81 -9.30 -9.25
CA ASN A 55 -1.46 -10.62 -8.76
C ASN A 55 -1.32 -11.58 -9.95
N ALA A 56 -0.23 -12.32 -10.00
CA ALA A 56 0.07 -13.32 -11.01
C ALA A 56 0.31 -14.69 -10.37
N ARG A 57 -0.45 -15.70 -10.79
CA ARG A 57 -0.22 -17.10 -10.39
C ARG A 57 0.86 -17.69 -11.29
N VAL A 58 2.10 -17.68 -10.82
CA VAL A 58 3.26 -18.14 -11.59
C VAL A 58 3.42 -19.66 -11.59
N LEU A 59 3.03 -20.32 -10.50
CA LEU A 59 3.10 -21.76 -10.28
C LEU A 59 1.86 -22.22 -9.47
N PRO A 60 1.55 -23.52 -9.43
CA PRO A 60 0.53 -24.03 -8.51
C PRO A 60 0.80 -23.57 -7.07
N ARG A 61 -0.25 -23.07 -6.40
CA ARG A 61 -0.18 -22.57 -5.02
C ARG A 61 0.80 -21.41 -4.81
N SER A 62 1.18 -20.69 -5.87
CA SER A 62 2.18 -19.62 -5.82
C SER A 62 1.66 -18.35 -6.48
N THR A 63 1.69 -17.25 -5.76
CA THR A 63 1.21 -15.95 -6.24
C THR A 63 2.33 -14.92 -6.12
N PHE A 64 2.70 -14.32 -7.24
CA PHE A 64 3.51 -13.12 -7.29
C PHE A 64 2.59 -11.90 -7.24
N ARG A 65 2.92 -10.92 -6.41
CA ARG A 65 2.23 -9.64 -6.33
C ARG A 65 3.19 -8.50 -6.64
N PHE A 66 2.72 -7.53 -7.39
CA PHE A 66 3.46 -6.31 -7.68
C PHE A 66 2.53 -5.11 -7.66
N GLY A 67 3.01 -3.98 -7.15
CA GLY A 67 2.30 -2.72 -7.15
C GLY A 67 3.25 -1.53 -7.10
N VAL A 68 2.77 -0.39 -7.55
CA VAL A 68 3.49 0.89 -7.46
C VAL A 68 2.65 1.82 -6.61
N GLU A 69 3.10 2.15 -5.41
CA GLU A 69 2.43 3.14 -4.58
C GLU A 69 2.75 4.54 -5.05
N LEU A 70 1.71 5.30 -5.36
CA LEU A 70 1.75 6.67 -5.84
C LEU A 70 1.02 7.56 -4.83
N PRO A 71 1.75 8.38 -4.05
CA PRO A 71 1.12 9.31 -3.11
C PRO A 71 0.40 10.42 -3.89
N LEU A 72 -0.90 10.58 -3.63
CA LEU A 72 -1.74 11.64 -4.20
C LEU A 72 -1.62 12.95 -3.41
N THR A 73 -1.25 12.86 -2.14
CA THR A 73 -1.09 14.01 -1.24
C THR A 73 0.36 14.48 -1.19
N ARG A 74 0.56 15.79 -1.03
CA ARG A 74 1.91 16.38 -0.87
C ARG A 74 2.66 15.90 0.37
N ALA A 75 1.94 15.40 1.37
CA ALA A 75 2.52 14.82 2.56
C ALA A 75 3.03 13.41 2.23
N ARG A 76 4.24 13.30 1.65
CA ARG A 76 4.82 12.05 1.15
C ARG A 76 6.29 11.92 1.57
N ALA A 77 6.72 10.70 1.87
CA ALA A 77 8.12 10.40 2.18
C ALA A 77 8.95 10.10 0.92
N ALA A 78 8.30 9.68 -0.16
CA ALA A 78 8.92 9.33 -1.44
C ALA A 78 7.99 9.75 -2.61
N ASP A 79 8.54 9.90 -3.82
CA ASP A 79 7.75 10.17 -5.04
C ASP A 79 6.88 8.99 -5.46
N TYR A 80 7.39 7.78 -5.25
CA TYR A 80 6.72 6.51 -5.47
C TYR A 80 7.43 5.39 -4.68
N THR A 81 6.71 4.31 -4.38
CA THR A 81 7.28 3.10 -3.75
C THR A 81 6.94 1.87 -4.58
N LEU A 82 7.92 0.99 -4.80
CA LEU A 82 7.67 -0.30 -5.45
C LEU A 82 7.34 -1.35 -4.37
N LEU A 83 6.22 -2.03 -4.55
CA LEU A 83 5.75 -3.09 -3.67
C LEU A 83 5.84 -4.42 -4.42
N GLY A 84 6.58 -5.36 -3.86
CA GLY A 84 6.72 -6.72 -4.40
C GLY A 84 6.45 -7.75 -3.32
N GLY A 85 5.93 -8.92 -3.72
CA GLY A 85 5.81 -10.04 -2.82
C GLY A 85 5.60 -11.36 -3.53
N PHE A 86 5.99 -12.43 -2.88
CA PHE A 86 5.77 -13.79 -3.34
C PHE A 86 5.14 -14.60 -2.21
N VAL A 87 4.00 -15.23 -2.49
CA VAL A 87 3.26 -16.06 -1.55
C VAL A 87 3.25 -17.49 -2.06
N LYS A 88 3.64 -18.45 -1.22
CA LYS A 88 3.56 -19.88 -1.48
C LYS A 88 2.70 -20.53 -0.40
N GLU A 89 1.63 -21.21 -0.80
CA GLU A 89 0.77 -21.95 0.11
C GLU A 89 1.29 -23.39 0.25
N PHE A 90 1.54 -23.83 1.49
CA PHE A 90 2.02 -25.18 1.84
C PHE A 90 0.87 -26.12 2.15
#